data_AF-A0A2V9ZQP9-F1
#
_entry.id   AF-A0A2V9ZQP9-F1
#
_cell.length_a   1.000
_cell.length_b   1.000
_cell.length_c   1.000
_cell.angle_alpha   90.00
_cell.angle_beta   90.00
_cell.angle_gamma   90.00
#
_symmetry.space_group_name_H-M   'P 1'
#
loop_
_entity.id
_entity.type
_entity.pdbx_description
1 polymer ?
#
loop_
_entity_poly.entity_id
_entity_poly.type
_entity_poly.pdbx_seq_one_letter_code
_entity_poly.pdbx_strand_id
1 'polypeptide(L)'
;MLRLSCSSSTASSWEKKSQDIALVPARVGERAGFNILAGGKMGSGGFTPAAALNVFVEAYEAARTVAELIRIYRDYGPRDTRTRCRLAFLIEEWGIDRLRQELAARLRRELEPAGRDMRRSGHADHLGLSPQKQPELTAVGLCVPTGRIGPEQIAELADLSDTYGNGQVRCTTGQNVILVNVPKHRIEALLKEPLLQQFSPNPSPFFRKLVACTGADYCNLALIETKRHAMELSRALDQRLGKDFAPMTIHWSGCTAGCGNHQAAELGLRGCRTSIAGKAVDAVAIYVGGRTGPNAVAGEQILDTVPCDEALPSVVAGILQQRALIKNSRLQSAVCAASSIQPESFSRKQHAEARFTSATGRRDRQPPRTAAASISLPKTTKAMLCRLDELSSGTGQKMTVMGKTLAVFVMEGQVIAMDAECPHEGGPLYEGTVERGCIVCPWHGYEFELHTGRCDTDPNLSVRRYPTFIEEGDVWIDLKDESIHR
;
A
#
# COMPACT_ATOMS: atom_id res chain seq x y z
N MET A 1 -4.13 -3.11 17.14
CA MET A 1 -3.06 -4.11 16.93
C MET A 1 -1.87 -3.40 16.32
N LEU A 2 -0.66 -3.60 16.87
CA LEU A 2 0.59 -3.02 16.35
C LEU A 2 1.41 -4.13 15.69
N ARG A 3 2.00 -3.84 14.52
CA ARG A 3 2.83 -4.79 13.76
C ARG A 3 4.26 -4.30 13.65
N LEU A 4 5.21 -5.21 13.90
CA LEU A 4 6.65 -4.95 13.88
C LEU A 4 7.31 -5.84 12.83
N SER A 5 8.26 -5.29 12.09
CA SER A 5 9.21 -6.10 11.31
C SER A 5 10.65 -5.74 11.66
N CYS A 6 11.52 -6.75 11.61
CA CYS A 6 12.96 -6.58 11.74
C CYS A 6 13.66 -7.50 10.75
N SER A 7 14.64 -6.99 10.03
CA SER A 7 15.46 -7.83 9.16
C SER A 7 16.77 -7.14 8.83
N SER A 8 17.86 -7.87 9.02
CA SER A 8 19.23 -7.48 8.64
C SER A 8 19.53 -7.74 7.15
N SER A 9 18.60 -8.38 6.42
CA SER A 9 18.79 -8.69 5.00
C SER A 9 18.80 -7.42 4.16
N THR A 10 19.86 -7.28 3.36
CA THR A 10 19.98 -6.24 2.34
C THR A 10 19.03 -6.49 1.17
N ALA A 11 18.51 -7.70 0.99
CA ALA A 11 17.44 -7.93 0.02
C ALA A 11 16.12 -7.41 0.60
N SER A 12 15.39 -6.61 -0.18
CA SER A 12 14.16 -6.00 0.33
C SER A 12 13.03 -7.05 0.43
N SER A 13 12.37 -7.12 1.59
CA SER A 13 11.14 -7.89 1.76
C SER A 13 9.93 -6.96 1.65
N TRP A 14 8.81 -7.46 1.10
CA TRP A 14 7.67 -6.62 0.72
C TRP A 14 7.08 -5.84 1.91
N GLU A 15 7.14 -6.41 3.10
CA GLU A 15 6.27 -5.97 4.18
C GLU A 15 6.82 -4.84 5.03
N LYS A 16 8.11 -4.49 4.90
CA LYS A 16 8.75 -3.52 5.81
C LYS A 16 8.08 -2.14 5.77
N LYS A 17 7.41 -1.77 4.68
CA LYS A 17 6.74 -0.48 4.54
C LYS A 17 5.28 -0.49 4.97
N SER A 18 4.64 -1.64 5.17
CA SER A 18 3.25 -1.73 5.65
C SER A 18 3.13 -1.96 7.16
N GLN A 19 4.26 -2.05 7.88
CA GLN A 19 4.29 -2.26 9.33
C GLN A 19 4.22 -0.94 10.11
N ASP A 20 3.63 -0.98 11.30
CA ASP A 20 3.60 0.17 12.20
C ASP A 20 5.04 0.58 12.59
N ILE A 21 5.94 -0.40 12.80
CA ILE A 21 7.37 -0.18 13.02
C ILE A 21 8.19 -1.16 12.16
N ALA A 22 9.22 -0.67 11.50
CA ALA A 22 10.16 -1.53 10.76
C ALA A 22 11.61 -1.15 11.01
N LEU A 23 12.42 -2.14 11.34
CA LEU A 23 13.88 -2.05 11.44
C LEU A 23 14.50 -2.51 10.11
N VAL A 24 15.13 -1.57 9.40
CA VAL A 24 15.79 -1.82 8.10
C VAL A 24 17.30 -1.73 8.24
N PRO A 25 18.09 -2.60 7.58
CA PRO A 25 19.52 -2.66 7.82
C PRO A 25 20.20 -1.36 7.39
N ALA A 26 21.08 -0.85 8.23
CA ALA A 26 21.78 0.41 8.01
C ALA A 26 23.23 0.36 8.53
N ARG A 27 24.05 1.30 8.06
CA ARG A 27 25.42 1.51 8.56
C ARG A 27 25.72 2.98 8.84
N VAL A 28 26.46 3.23 9.91
CA VAL A 28 27.13 4.51 10.20
C VAL A 28 28.62 4.23 10.40
N GLY A 29 29.45 4.65 9.45
CA GLY A 29 30.85 4.20 9.38
C GLY A 29 30.93 2.66 9.36
N GLU A 30 31.69 2.09 10.29
CA GLU A 30 31.82 0.64 10.47
C GLU A 30 30.71 0.02 11.33
N ARG A 31 29.88 0.84 12.01
CA ARG A 31 28.82 0.36 12.90
C ARG A 31 27.64 -0.16 12.07
N ALA A 32 27.26 -1.42 12.31
CA ALA A 32 26.10 -2.04 11.71
C ALA A 32 24.90 -1.97 12.66
N GLY A 33 23.75 -1.57 12.12
CA GLY A 33 22.53 -1.41 12.90
C GLY A 33 21.31 -1.31 12.01
N PHE A 34 20.33 -0.53 12.46
CA PHE A 34 19.05 -0.38 11.82
C PHE A 34 18.65 1.09 11.71
N ASN A 35 18.09 1.46 10.56
CA ASN A 35 17.23 2.63 10.48
C ASN A 35 15.81 2.24 10.87
N ILE A 36 15.10 3.16 11.53
CA ILE A 36 13.71 2.93 11.95
C ILE A 36 12.74 3.61 10.98
N LEU A 37 11.77 2.84 10.48
CA LEU A 37 10.58 3.34 9.80
C LEU A 37 9.36 3.19 10.73
N ALA A 38 8.42 4.13 10.65
CA ALA A 38 7.22 4.13 11.47
C ALA A 38 5.96 4.55 10.70
N GLY A 39 4.80 4.07 11.13
CA GLY A 39 3.49 4.50 10.62
C GLY A 39 3.01 3.80 9.36
N GLY A 40 3.58 2.64 9.00
CA GLY A 40 3.06 1.85 7.90
C GLY A 40 1.73 1.19 8.25
N LYS A 41 0.81 1.14 7.30
CA LYS A 41 -0.45 0.38 7.45
C LYS A 41 -0.99 -0.13 6.14
N MET A 42 -1.85 -1.14 6.25
CA MET A 42 -2.79 -1.64 5.25
C MET A 42 -4.16 -1.72 5.95
N GLY A 43 -5.25 -1.54 5.22
CA GLY A 43 -6.62 -1.57 5.76
C GLY A 43 -7.28 -0.19 5.79
N SER A 44 -7.75 0.25 6.97
CA SER A 44 -8.46 1.52 7.15
C SER A 44 -7.71 2.70 6.52
N GLY A 45 -8.32 3.38 5.54
CA GLY A 45 -7.69 4.46 4.76
C GLY A 45 -6.57 4.00 3.81
N GLY A 46 -6.56 2.73 3.40
CA GLY A 46 -5.64 2.18 2.39
C GLY A 46 -4.19 1.96 2.85
N PHE A 47 -3.36 1.57 1.88
CA PHE A 47 -1.92 1.38 2.06
C PHE A 47 -1.20 2.70 2.33
N THR A 48 -0.58 2.80 3.49
CA THR A 48 0.29 3.92 3.87
C THR A 48 1.70 3.38 4.08
N PRO A 49 2.70 3.84 3.30
CA PRO A 49 4.08 3.46 3.52
C PRO A 49 4.66 4.06 4.81
N ALA A 50 5.37 3.25 5.59
CA ALA A 50 6.06 3.72 6.79
C ALA A 50 7.10 4.81 6.45
N ALA A 51 7.00 5.94 7.15
CA ALA A 51 7.90 7.09 7.05
C ALA A 51 9.24 6.81 7.75
N ALA A 52 10.31 7.46 7.33
CA ALA A 52 11.59 7.35 8.02
C ALA A 52 11.57 8.19 9.30
N LEU A 53 11.83 7.56 10.47
CA LEU A 53 11.95 8.28 11.75
C LEU A 53 13.28 9.04 11.87
N ASN A 54 14.16 8.89 10.87
CA ASN A 54 15.51 9.43 10.83
C ASN A 54 16.40 8.96 11.99
N VAL A 55 16.15 7.78 12.57
CA VAL A 55 16.93 7.25 13.72
C VAL A 55 17.78 6.07 13.25
N PHE A 56 19.06 6.07 13.63
CA PHE A 56 19.91 4.88 13.64
C PHE A 56 19.99 4.26 15.04
N VAL A 57 19.91 2.93 15.11
CA VAL A 57 20.14 2.17 16.35
C VAL A 57 21.01 0.95 16.07
N GLU A 58 21.92 0.64 16.98
CA GLU A 58 22.66 -0.62 16.93
C GLU A 58 21.79 -1.80 17.38
N ALA A 59 22.18 -3.02 17.02
CA ALA A 59 21.36 -4.21 17.25
C ALA A 59 21.01 -4.44 18.73
N TYR A 60 21.92 -4.11 19.65
CA TYR A 60 21.69 -4.26 21.09
C TYR A 60 20.71 -3.22 21.66
N GLU A 61 20.51 -2.09 20.99
CA GLU A 61 19.58 -1.03 21.42
C GLU A 61 18.19 -1.15 20.78
N ALA A 62 18.09 -1.90 19.68
CA ALA A 62 16.90 -1.93 18.83
C ALA A 62 15.63 -2.33 19.61
N ALA A 63 15.72 -3.39 20.44
CA ALA A 63 14.57 -3.86 21.22
C ALA A 63 14.08 -2.80 22.22
N ARG A 64 15.00 -2.14 22.95
CA ARG A 64 14.66 -1.08 23.90
C ARG A 64 14.02 0.13 23.20
N THR A 65 14.56 0.51 22.05
CA THR A 65 14.04 1.65 21.27
C THR A 65 12.63 1.36 20.75
N VAL A 66 12.39 0.16 20.23
CA VAL A 66 11.05 -0.27 19.79
C VAL A 66 10.08 -0.34 20.95
N ALA A 67 10.51 -0.81 22.13
CA ALA A 67 9.66 -0.83 23.31
C ALA A 67 9.17 0.58 23.72
N GLU A 68 10.02 1.61 23.62
CA GLU A 68 9.59 2.98 23.87
C GLU A 68 8.61 3.49 22.80
N LEU A 69 8.83 3.19 21.52
CA LEU A 69 7.84 3.51 20.47
C LEU A 69 6.47 2.86 20.75
N ILE A 70 6.45 1.61 21.22
CA ILE A 70 5.23 0.92 21.63
C ILE A 70 4.58 1.62 22.83
N ARG A 71 5.37 2.09 23.82
CA ARG A 71 4.86 2.83 24.98
C ARG A 71 4.29 4.19 24.59
N ILE A 72 4.94 4.91 23.67
CA ILE A 72 4.40 6.16 23.11
C ILE A 72 3.05 5.91 22.45
N TYR A 73 2.97 4.89 21.59
CA TYR A 73 1.71 4.53 20.96
C TYR A 73 0.65 4.07 21.98
N ARG A 74 1.04 3.35 23.04
CA ARG A 74 0.13 2.97 24.11
C ARG A 74 -0.48 4.19 24.79
N ASP A 75 0.36 5.18 25.11
CA ASP A 75 0.02 6.36 25.93
C ASP A 75 -0.72 7.43 25.14
N TYR A 76 -0.41 7.60 23.86
CA TYR A 76 -0.92 8.70 23.04
C TYR A 76 -1.69 8.26 21.79
N GLY A 77 -1.68 6.96 21.46
CA GLY A 77 -2.37 6.46 20.27
C GLY A 77 -3.89 6.63 20.39
N PRO A 78 -4.58 7.03 19.31
CA PRO A 78 -6.03 7.27 19.31
C PRO A 78 -6.81 6.02 19.72
N ARG A 79 -7.82 6.20 20.58
CA ARG A 79 -8.66 5.13 21.14
C ARG A 79 -10.16 5.29 20.88
N ASP A 80 -10.59 6.44 20.39
CA ASP A 80 -12.02 6.77 20.28
C ASP A 80 -12.72 5.95 19.20
N THR A 81 -12.08 5.81 18.02
CA THR A 81 -12.66 5.09 16.88
C THR A 81 -11.75 3.96 16.41
N ARG A 82 -12.30 2.75 16.28
CA ARG A 82 -11.55 1.54 15.88
C ARG A 82 -10.91 1.67 14.48
N THR A 83 -11.57 2.36 13.56
CA THR A 83 -11.07 2.59 12.19
C THR A 83 -9.85 3.51 12.16
N ARG A 84 -9.71 4.38 13.17
CA ARG A 84 -8.64 5.37 13.31
C ARG A 84 -7.71 5.10 14.49
N CYS A 85 -7.59 3.85 14.95
CA CYS A 85 -6.83 3.52 16.16
C CYS A 85 -5.39 3.01 15.92
N ARG A 86 -4.79 3.22 14.74
CA ARG A 86 -3.44 2.70 14.36
C ARG A 86 -2.35 3.76 14.57
N LEU A 87 -1.09 3.33 14.73
CA LEU A 87 0.06 4.23 14.90
C LEU A 87 0.21 5.24 13.75
N ALA A 88 -0.18 4.83 12.53
CA ALA A 88 -0.19 5.72 11.37
C ALA A 88 -1.01 7.00 11.60
N PHE A 89 -2.16 6.93 12.27
CA PHE A 89 -3.00 8.10 12.53
C PHE A 89 -2.43 9.00 13.63
N LEU A 90 -1.75 8.42 14.62
CA LEU A 90 -0.98 9.23 15.58
C LEU A 90 0.12 10.03 14.86
N ILE A 91 0.83 9.41 13.91
CA ILE A 91 1.87 10.07 13.12
C ILE A 91 1.29 11.10 12.16
N GLU A 92 0.10 10.87 11.61
CA GLU A 92 -0.63 11.85 10.80
C GLU A 92 -0.93 13.13 11.60
N GLU A 93 -1.35 12.99 12.86
CA GLU A 93 -1.62 14.12 13.75
C GLU A 93 -0.34 14.79 14.27
N TRP A 94 0.63 13.99 14.72
CA TRP A 94 1.84 14.50 15.38
C TRP A 94 2.91 14.98 14.41
N GLY A 95 2.97 14.39 13.23
CA GLY A 95 4.15 14.41 12.38
C GLY A 95 5.28 13.51 12.91
N ILE A 96 6.17 13.12 12.00
CA ILE A 96 7.28 12.19 12.31
C ILE A 96 8.32 12.81 13.25
N ASP A 97 8.51 14.13 13.19
CA ASP A 97 9.51 14.84 14.01
C ASP A 97 9.10 14.90 15.47
N ARG A 98 7.82 15.13 15.77
CA ARG A 98 7.30 15.08 17.15
C ARG A 98 7.43 13.68 17.73
N LEU A 99 7.13 12.63 16.95
CA LEU A 99 7.34 11.25 17.40
C LEU A 99 8.81 10.98 17.75
N ARG A 100 9.75 11.48 16.93
CA ARG A 100 11.20 11.38 17.20
C ARG A 100 11.58 12.11 18.49
N GLN A 101 11.05 13.31 18.72
CA GLN A 101 11.32 14.09 19.93
C GLN A 101 10.82 13.38 21.19
N GLU A 102 9.59 12.85 21.18
CA GLU A 102 9.04 12.09 22.30
C GLU A 102 9.87 10.82 22.57
N LEU A 103 10.33 10.13 21.52
CA LEU A 103 11.22 8.98 21.66
C LEU A 103 12.55 9.33 22.33
N ALA A 104 13.17 10.45 21.93
CA ALA A 104 14.41 10.93 22.54
C ALA A 104 14.21 11.24 24.04
N ALA A 105 13.10 11.90 24.38
CA ALA A 105 12.74 12.21 25.77
C ALA A 105 12.55 10.94 26.61
N ARG A 106 11.84 9.93 26.09
CA ARG A 106 11.61 8.63 26.75
C ARG A 106 12.91 7.87 27.00
N LEU A 107 13.82 7.87 26.02
CA LEU A 107 15.13 7.20 26.14
C LEU A 107 16.15 8.01 26.95
N ARG A 108 15.86 9.28 27.24
CA ARG A 108 16.75 10.23 27.95
C ARG A 108 18.11 10.35 27.27
N ARG A 109 18.11 10.38 25.93
CA ARG A 109 19.32 10.57 25.13
C ARG A 109 19.00 11.20 23.79
N GLU A 110 20.01 11.78 23.17
CA GLU A 110 19.93 12.17 21.78
C GLU A 110 19.87 10.93 20.87
N LEU A 111 19.11 11.07 19.78
CA LEU A 111 18.96 10.03 18.77
C LEU A 111 19.92 10.32 17.62
N GLU A 112 20.79 9.37 17.33
CA GLU A 112 21.67 9.45 16.16
C GLU A 112 20.82 9.50 14.88
N PRO A 113 21.13 10.39 13.91
CA PRO A 113 20.46 10.42 12.62
C PRO A 113 20.54 9.08 11.88
N ALA A 114 19.63 8.85 10.93
CA ALA A 114 19.63 7.62 10.15
C ALA A 114 20.96 7.41 9.42
N GLY A 115 21.46 6.18 9.43
CA GLY A 115 22.64 5.77 8.68
C GLY A 115 22.33 5.49 7.21
N ARG A 116 23.35 5.06 6.47
CA ARG A 116 23.20 4.62 5.07
C ARG A 116 22.32 3.38 5.02
N ASP A 117 21.20 3.46 4.29
CA ASP A 117 20.32 2.31 4.03
C ASP A 117 21.07 1.24 3.22
N MET A 118 21.07 0.01 3.73
CA MET A 118 21.78 -1.12 3.12
C MET A 118 20.87 -1.98 2.23
N ARG A 119 19.59 -1.64 2.09
CA ARG A 119 18.66 -2.38 1.23
C ARG A 119 18.99 -2.13 -0.24
N ARG A 120 19.10 -3.22 -1.01
CA ARG A 120 19.26 -3.22 -2.46
C ARG A 120 17.90 -3.09 -3.14
N SER A 121 17.92 -2.63 -4.38
CA SER A 121 16.80 -2.79 -5.30
C SER A 121 16.61 -4.28 -5.58
N GLY A 122 15.38 -4.77 -5.45
CA GLY A 122 15.04 -6.18 -5.68
C GLY A 122 14.51 -6.90 -4.46
N HIS A 123 13.63 -7.87 -4.72
CA HIS A 123 12.92 -8.64 -3.72
C HIS A 123 13.56 -10.03 -3.53
N ALA A 124 13.80 -10.42 -2.28
CA ALA A 124 14.09 -11.82 -1.96
C ALA A 124 12.80 -12.53 -1.52
N ASP A 125 12.25 -13.37 -2.40
CA ASP A 125 11.15 -14.29 -2.07
C ASP A 125 11.65 -15.54 -1.33
N HIS A 126 12.97 -15.76 -1.35
CA HIS A 126 13.67 -16.88 -0.75
C HIS A 126 13.25 -18.25 -1.30
N LEU A 127 12.60 -18.29 -2.47
CA LEU A 127 12.23 -19.54 -3.14
C LEU A 127 13.36 -20.10 -4.00
N GLY A 128 13.44 -21.42 -4.08
CA GLY A 128 14.50 -22.12 -4.78
C GLY A 128 15.73 -22.36 -3.90
N LEU A 129 16.84 -22.71 -4.54
CA LEU A 129 18.10 -23.02 -3.87
C LEU A 129 18.88 -21.73 -3.60
N SER A 130 19.24 -21.50 -2.35
CA SER A 130 20.03 -20.34 -1.92
C SER A 130 21.21 -20.78 -1.05
N PRO A 131 22.47 -20.51 -1.45
CA PRO A 131 23.63 -20.78 -0.60
C PRO A 131 23.53 -20.05 0.74
N GLN A 132 23.90 -20.71 1.83
CA GLN A 132 24.01 -20.08 3.14
C GLN A 132 25.41 -19.53 3.40
N LYS A 133 25.57 -18.81 4.52
CA LYS A 133 26.87 -18.31 4.99
C LYS A 133 27.86 -19.47 5.23
N GLN A 134 27.36 -20.62 5.67
CA GLN A 134 28.14 -21.85 5.82
C GLN A 134 28.38 -22.47 4.43
N PRO A 135 29.65 -22.70 4.01
CA PRO A 135 29.96 -23.08 2.64
C PRO A 135 29.25 -24.30 2.09
N GLU A 136 28.98 -25.31 2.93
CA GLU A 136 28.39 -26.59 2.53
C GLU A 136 26.87 -26.67 2.69
N LEU A 137 26.23 -25.57 3.14
CA LEU A 137 24.81 -25.55 3.41
C LEU A 137 24.05 -24.70 2.38
N THR A 138 22.90 -25.20 2.00
CA THR A 138 21.95 -24.55 1.09
C THR A 138 20.59 -24.49 1.78
N ALA A 139 19.92 -23.35 1.68
CA ALA A 139 18.53 -23.20 2.01
C ALA A 139 17.67 -23.54 0.78
N VAL A 140 16.59 -24.28 1.00
CA VAL A 140 15.65 -24.70 -0.05
C VAL A 140 14.29 -24.09 0.26
N GLY A 141 13.95 -23.01 -0.46
CA GLY A 141 12.65 -22.37 -0.34
C GLY A 141 11.61 -23.05 -1.20
N LEU A 142 10.50 -23.45 -0.59
CA LEU A 142 9.43 -24.22 -1.20
C LEU A 142 8.18 -23.35 -1.32
N CYS A 143 7.61 -23.29 -2.53
CA CYS A 143 6.37 -22.56 -2.76
C CYS A 143 5.20 -23.33 -2.17
N VAL A 144 4.47 -22.72 -1.25
CA VAL A 144 3.22 -23.24 -0.70
C VAL A 144 2.10 -22.39 -1.29
N PRO A 145 1.38 -22.85 -2.33
CA PRO A 145 0.36 -22.03 -2.97
C PRO A 145 -0.67 -21.54 -1.95
N THR A 146 -0.87 -20.23 -1.85
CA THR A 146 -1.76 -19.55 -0.89
C THR A 146 -1.47 -19.83 0.60
N GLY A 147 -0.29 -20.41 0.92
CA GLY A 147 0.11 -20.76 2.29
C GLY A 147 -0.77 -21.78 2.99
N ARG A 148 -1.52 -22.62 2.26
CA ARG A 148 -2.38 -23.66 2.84
C ARG A 148 -1.58 -24.96 2.95
N ILE A 149 -1.37 -25.43 4.18
CA ILE A 149 -0.65 -26.67 4.51
C ILE A 149 -1.56 -27.54 5.38
N GLY A 150 -1.76 -28.79 4.98
CA GLY A 150 -2.52 -29.80 5.72
C GLY A 150 -1.69 -30.52 6.79
N PRO A 151 -2.32 -31.26 7.72
CA PRO A 151 -1.63 -31.95 8.81
C PRO A 151 -0.54 -32.93 8.33
N GLU A 152 -0.83 -33.75 7.31
CA GLU A 152 0.15 -34.70 6.78
C GLU A 152 1.34 -33.98 6.15
N GLN A 153 1.09 -32.87 5.46
CA GLN A 153 2.14 -32.04 4.86
C GLN A 153 3.01 -31.35 5.92
N ILE A 154 2.46 -30.97 7.08
CA ILE A 154 3.24 -30.42 8.20
C ILE A 154 4.15 -31.50 8.79
N ALA A 155 3.62 -32.71 9.02
CA ALA A 155 4.42 -33.83 9.52
C ALA A 155 5.56 -34.17 8.56
N GLU A 156 5.27 -34.28 7.27
CA GLU A 156 6.26 -34.53 6.22
C GLU A 156 7.31 -33.40 6.15
N LEU A 157 6.92 -32.12 6.26
CA LEU A 157 7.89 -31.02 6.32
C LEU A 157 8.85 -31.15 7.51
N ALA A 158 8.36 -31.62 8.66
CA ALA A 158 9.19 -31.85 9.83
C ALA A 158 10.19 -32.99 9.59
N ASP A 159 9.71 -34.14 9.11
CA ASP A 159 10.53 -35.31 8.80
C ASP A 159 11.60 -35.00 7.75
N LEU A 160 11.26 -34.24 6.70
CA LEU A 160 12.21 -33.78 5.70
C LEU A 160 13.23 -32.81 6.30
N SER A 161 12.81 -31.93 7.20
CA SER A 161 13.75 -31.00 7.86
C SER A 161 14.75 -31.70 8.77
N ASP A 162 14.35 -32.79 9.43
CA ASP A 162 15.22 -33.65 10.26
C ASP A 162 16.15 -34.51 9.38
N THR A 163 15.60 -35.11 8.33
CA THR A 163 16.33 -36.02 7.44
C THR A 163 17.38 -35.28 6.61
N TYR A 164 17.01 -34.14 6.02
CA TYR A 164 17.84 -33.43 5.06
C TYR A 164 18.58 -32.24 5.65
N GLY A 165 18.07 -31.64 6.74
CA GLY A 165 18.64 -30.44 7.37
C GLY A 165 19.06 -30.70 8.81
N ASN A 166 18.59 -29.83 9.71
CA ASN A 166 18.82 -29.92 11.15
C ASN A 166 17.55 -29.71 11.99
N GLY A 167 16.40 -30.08 11.44
CA GLY A 167 15.09 -29.92 12.11
C GLY A 167 14.56 -28.50 12.16
N GLN A 168 15.16 -27.56 11.40
CA GLN A 168 14.70 -26.18 11.35
C GLN A 168 13.99 -25.85 10.04
N VAL A 169 12.82 -25.23 10.17
CA VAL A 169 12.04 -24.67 9.07
C VAL A 169 11.82 -23.18 9.33
N ARG A 170 11.83 -22.36 8.27
CA ARG A 170 11.48 -20.93 8.34
C ARG A 170 10.27 -20.67 7.46
N CYS A 171 9.33 -19.86 7.95
CA CYS A 171 8.25 -19.32 7.12
C CYS A 171 8.68 -18.00 6.48
N THR A 172 8.09 -17.69 5.32
CA THR A 172 8.32 -16.42 4.64
C THR A 172 7.08 -15.53 4.69
N THR A 173 7.31 -14.25 4.46
CA THR A 173 6.28 -13.23 4.27
C THR A 173 5.40 -13.50 3.04
N GLY A 174 5.92 -14.27 2.08
CA GLY A 174 5.18 -14.72 0.90
C GLY A 174 4.34 -15.98 1.13
N GLN A 175 4.04 -16.33 2.39
CA GLN A 175 3.27 -17.51 2.77
C GLN A 175 3.95 -18.86 2.42
N ASN A 176 5.27 -18.86 2.25
CA ASN A 176 6.06 -20.03 1.85
C ASN A 176 6.90 -20.57 3.02
N VAL A 177 7.55 -21.71 2.81
CA VAL A 177 8.46 -22.32 3.79
C VAL A 177 9.87 -22.47 3.22
N ILE A 178 10.86 -22.57 4.10
CA ILE A 178 12.28 -22.76 3.76
C ILE A 178 12.82 -23.87 4.64
N LEU A 179 13.31 -24.93 4.01
CA LEU A 179 14.16 -25.92 4.67
C LEU A 179 15.57 -25.35 4.73
N VAL A 180 16.08 -25.13 5.94
CA VAL A 180 17.42 -24.55 6.13
C VAL A 180 18.43 -25.62 6.50
N ASN A 181 19.69 -25.30 6.31
CA ASN A 181 20.84 -26.11 6.70
C ASN A 181 20.92 -27.46 5.96
N VAL A 182 20.46 -27.51 4.71
CA VAL A 182 20.55 -28.73 3.89
C VAL A 182 21.96 -28.86 3.31
N PRO A 183 22.73 -29.93 3.60
CA PRO A 183 24.03 -30.14 2.98
C PRO A 183 23.91 -30.28 1.46
N LYS A 184 24.82 -29.64 0.71
CA LYS A 184 24.78 -29.63 -0.77
C LYS A 184 24.63 -31.03 -1.39
N HIS A 185 25.34 -32.03 -0.85
CA HIS A 185 25.30 -33.40 -1.36
C HIS A 185 23.95 -34.11 -1.17
N ARG A 186 23.07 -33.60 -0.30
CA ARG A 186 21.72 -34.16 -0.08
C ARG A 186 20.62 -33.47 -0.90
N ILE A 187 20.93 -32.36 -1.57
CA ILE A 187 19.95 -31.56 -2.32
C ILE A 187 19.25 -32.39 -3.40
N GLU A 188 20.00 -33.19 -4.17
CA GLU A 188 19.42 -33.98 -5.24
C GLU A 188 18.40 -35.02 -4.72
N ALA A 189 18.68 -35.62 -3.57
CA ALA A 189 17.77 -36.54 -2.91
C ALA A 189 16.51 -35.82 -2.40
N LEU A 190 16.68 -34.69 -1.69
CA LEU A 190 15.57 -33.87 -1.21
C LEU A 190 14.63 -33.44 -2.36
N LEU A 191 15.19 -33.00 -3.49
CA LEU A 191 14.41 -32.56 -4.66
C LEU A 191 13.51 -33.65 -5.27
N LYS A 192 13.77 -34.93 -4.96
CA LYS A 192 12.97 -36.07 -5.44
C LYS A 192 11.82 -36.43 -4.49
N GLU A 193 11.76 -35.83 -3.31
CA GLU A 193 10.73 -36.16 -2.32
C GLU A 193 9.32 -35.79 -2.81
N PRO A 194 8.30 -36.63 -2.53
CA PRO A 194 6.94 -36.42 -3.03
C PRO A 194 6.35 -35.06 -2.64
N LEU A 195 6.67 -34.57 -1.44
CA LEU A 195 6.16 -33.28 -0.98
C LEU A 195 6.66 -32.12 -1.86
N LEU A 196 7.86 -32.20 -2.43
CA LEU A 196 8.42 -31.14 -3.27
C LEU A 196 7.75 -31.07 -4.65
N GLN A 197 6.99 -32.09 -5.06
CA GLN A 197 6.10 -31.99 -6.22
C GLN A 197 4.87 -31.11 -5.93
N GLN A 198 4.43 -31.07 -4.68
CA GLN A 198 3.33 -30.21 -4.23
C GLN A 198 3.85 -28.81 -3.87
N PHE A 199 4.99 -28.75 -3.18
CA PHE A 199 5.66 -27.52 -2.76
C PHE A 199 6.94 -27.29 -3.56
N SER A 200 6.79 -26.93 -4.83
CA SER A 200 7.92 -26.81 -5.74
C SER A 200 8.88 -25.68 -5.34
N PRO A 201 10.21 -25.92 -5.38
CA PRO A 201 11.22 -24.86 -5.25
C PRO A 201 11.34 -24.00 -6.52
N ASN A 202 10.78 -24.45 -7.64
CA ASN A 202 10.73 -23.72 -8.91
C ASN A 202 9.28 -23.61 -9.41
N PRO A 203 8.41 -22.88 -8.70
CA PRO A 203 7.03 -22.71 -9.10
C PRO A 203 6.93 -21.84 -10.35
N SER A 204 5.75 -21.86 -10.97
CA SER A 204 5.47 -20.96 -12.09
C SER A 204 5.48 -19.47 -11.66
N PRO A 205 5.71 -18.53 -12.59
CA PRO A 205 5.73 -17.10 -12.31
C PRO A 205 4.48 -16.57 -11.59
N PHE A 206 3.32 -17.21 -11.83
CA PHE A 206 2.01 -16.82 -11.29
C PHE A 206 1.72 -17.42 -9.90
N PHE A 207 2.55 -18.35 -9.44
CA PHE A 207 2.49 -18.90 -8.07
C PHE A 207 3.62 -18.36 -7.18
N ARG A 208 4.79 -18.08 -7.76
CA ARG A 208 6.02 -17.72 -7.02
C ARG A 208 5.84 -16.59 -6.01
N LYS A 209 5.06 -15.58 -6.36
CA LYS A 209 4.78 -14.40 -5.52
C LYS A 209 3.27 -14.19 -5.32
N LEU A 210 2.52 -15.29 -5.31
CA LEU A 210 1.09 -15.28 -4.99
C LEU A 210 0.91 -15.19 -3.48
N VAL A 211 0.08 -14.24 -3.03
CA VAL A 211 -0.36 -14.15 -1.64
C VAL A 211 -1.88 -14.04 -1.63
N ALA A 212 -2.55 -14.84 -0.80
CA ALA A 212 -3.99 -14.74 -0.61
C ALA A 212 -4.35 -14.77 0.87
N CYS A 213 -5.28 -13.91 1.27
CA CYS A 213 -5.81 -13.97 2.63
C CYS A 213 -6.66 -15.24 2.85
N THR A 214 -7.21 -15.40 4.05
CA THR A 214 -8.10 -16.52 4.37
C THR A 214 -9.38 -16.52 3.53
N GLY A 215 -9.94 -15.34 3.25
CA GLY A 215 -11.22 -15.22 2.55
C GLY A 215 -12.41 -15.72 3.38
N ALA A 216 -13.57 -15.80 2.75
CA ALA A 216 -14.84 -16.19 3.38
C ALA A 216 -14.89 -17.65 3.86
N ASP A 217 -13.86 -18.46 3.56
CA ASP A 217 -13.71 -19.82 4.10
C ASP A 217 -13.75 -19.83 5.65
N TYR A 218 -13.09 -18.86 6.30
CA TYR A 218 -13.03 -18.78 7.77
C TYR A 218 -12.97 -17.35 8.33
N CYS A 219 -12.94 -16.31 7.48
CA CYS A 219 -12.85 -14.92 7.94
C CYS A 219 -14.22 -14.25 7.97
N ASN A 220 -14.65 -13.79 9.15
CA ASN A 220 -15.92 -13.08 9.33
C ASN A 220 -15.99 -11.69 8.68
N LEU A 221 -14.86 -11.16 8.20
CA LEU A 221 -14.80 -9.87 7.51
C LEU A 221 -14.74 -10.00 5.98
N ALA A 222 -14.48 -11.20 5.46
CA ALA A 222 -14.28 -11.39 4.04
C ALA A 222 -15.62 -11.40 3.31
N LEU A 223 -15.68 -10.71 2.17
CA LEU A 223 -16.87 -10.63 1.33
C LEU A 223 -16.96 -11.81 0.35
N ILE A 224 -15.80 -12.34 -0.03
CA ILE A 224 -15.63 -13.42 -1.01
C ILE A 224 -14.67 -14.48 -0.48
N GLU A 225 -14.71 -15.67 -1.07
CA GLU A 225 -13.62 -16.64 -0.97
C GLU A 225 -12.36 -16.06 -1.64
N THR A 226 -11.14 -16.41 -1.23
CA THR A 226 -9.93 -15.89 -1.90
C THR A 226 -8.93 -16.94 -2.35
N LYS A 227 -8.74 -18.02 -1.60
CA LYS A 227 -7.67 -18.99 -1.89
C LYS A 227 -8.00 -19.85 -3.10
N ARG A 228 -9.26 -20.28 -3.27
CA ARG A 228 -9.71 -21.03 -4.45
C ARG A 228 -9.63 -20.14 -5.69
N HIS A 229 -10.17 -18.92 -5.64
CA HIS A 229 -10.11 -17.98 -6.77
C HIS A 229 -8.66 -17.62 -7.15
N ALA A 230 -7.78 -17.43 -6.17
CA ALA A 230 -6.36 -17.20 -6.41
C ALA A 230 -5.70 -18.38 -7.14
N MET A 231 -6.00 -19.62 -6.74
CA MET A 231 -5.48 -20.81 -7.40
C MET A 231 -6.01 -20.95 -8.83
N GLU A 232 -7.31 -20.76 -9.04
CA GLU A 232 -7.95 -20.83 -10.36
C GLU A 232 -7.38 -19.80 -11.33
N LEU A 233 -7.27 -18.53 -10.90
CA LEU A 233 -6.68 -17.46 -11.71
C LEU A 233 -5.22 -17.77 -12.03
N SER A 234 -4.39 -18.12 -11.04
CA SER A 234 -2.97 -18.40 -11.28
C SER A 234 -2.75 -19.57 -12.23
N ARG A 235 -3.56 -20.65 -12.15
CA ARG A 235 -3.52 -21.75 -13.13
C ARG A 235 -3.90 -21.28 -14.53
N ALA A 236 -4.97 -20.49 -14.66
CA ALA A 236 -5.43 -20.00 -15.95
C ALA A 236 -4.41 -19.04 -16.60
N LEU A 237 -3.77 -18.19 -15.81
CA LEU A 237 -2.69 -17.31 -16.29
C LEU A 237 -1.46 -18.11 -16.71
N ASP A 238 -1.07 -19.12 -15.93
CA ASP A 238 0.07 -19.99 -16.25
C ASP A 238 -0.12 -20.72 -17.59
N GLN A 239 -1.32 -21.24 -17.84
CA GLN A 239 -1.68 -21.89 -19.10
C GLN A 239 -1.70 -20.92 -20.29
N ARG A 240 -2.14 -19.67 -20.08
CA ARG A 240 -2.33 -18.69 -21.17
C ARG A 240 -1.07 -17.92 -21.52
N LEU A 241 -0.30 -17.51 -20.52
CA LEU A 241 0.86 -16.61 -20.69
C LEU A 241 2.20 -17.35 -20.62
N GLY A 242 2.20 -18.59 -20.11
CA GLY A 242 3.36 -19.46 -20.10
C GLY A 242 4.41 -19.11 -19.04
N LYS A 243 5.43 -19.97 -18.96
CA LYS A 243 6.49 -19.93 -17.94
C LYS A 243 7.53 -18.83 -18.17
N ASP A 244 7.61 -18.28 -19.38
CA ASP A 244 8.56 -17.23 -19.74
C ASP A 244 8.11 -15.84 -19.24
N PHE A 245 6.90 -15.74 -18.70
CA PHE A 245 6.42 -14.50 -18.10
C PHE A 245 7.26 -14.13 -16.86
N ALA A 246 7.63 -12.86 -16.73
CA ALA A 246 8.44 -12.41 -15.60
C ALA A 246 7.66 -12.56 -14.27
N PRO A 247 8.25 -13.17 -13.21
CA PRO A 247 7.55 -13.36 -11.93
C PRO A 247 7.12 -12.04 -11.30
N MET A 248 5.83 -11.94 -11.00
CA MET A 248 5.21 -10.72 -10.49
C MET A 248 4.39 -10.98 -9.22
N THR A 249 4.21 -9.95 -8.40
CA THR A 249 3.35 -10.06 -7.21
C THR A 249 1.87 -10.06 -7.57
N ILE A 250 1.16 -11.09 -7.11
CA ILE A 250 -0.29 -11.25 -7.28
C ILE A 250 -0.90 -11.43 -5.90
N HIS A 251 -1.64 -10.43 -5.42
CA HIS A 251 -2.06 -10.39 -4.01
C HIS A 251 -3.58 -10.26 -3.89
N TRP A 252 -4.20 -11.18 -3.17
CA TRP A 252 -5.65 -11.26 -2.96
C TRP A 252 -6.05 -10.91 -1.53
N SER A 253 -7.04 -10.01 -1.39
CA SER A 253 -7.69 -9.69 -0.11
C SER A 253 -9.19 -9.81 -0.27
N GLY A 254 -9.89 -10.55 0.60
CA GLY A 254 -11.33 -10.78 0.47
C GLY A 254 -12.19 -9.59 0.90
N CYS A 255 -11.58 -8.54 1.45
CA CYS A 255 -12.24 -7.30 1.85
C CYS A 255 -11.21 -6.15 1.97
N THR A 256 -11.70 -4.97 2.36
CA THR A 256 -10.94 -3.72 2.52
C THR A 256 -9.86 -3.78 3.61
N ALA A 257 -9.93 -4.73 4.56
CA ALA A 257 -8.90 -4.90 5.58
C ALA A 257 -7.50 -5.20 5.00
N GLY A 258 -7.44 -5.74 3.78
CA GLY A 258 -6.21 -5.84 3.01
C GLY A 258 -5.17 -6.83 3.57
N CYS A 259 -5.58 -7.91 4.24
CA CYS A 259 -4.65 -8.89 4.81
C CYS A 259 -3.69 -9.52 3.79
N GLY A 260 -4.06 -9.60 2.52
CA GLY A 260 -3.16 -10.05 1.45
C GLY A 260 -2.26 -8.95 0.88
N ASN A 261 -2.33 -7.72 1.39
CA ASN A 261 -1.57 -6.56 0.92
C ASN A 261 -1.79 -6.23 -0.57
N HIS A 262 -3.03 -6.28 -1.06
CA HIS A 262 -3.38 -6.10 -2.48
C HIS A 262 -2.86 -4.78 -3.08
N GLN A 263 -2.97 -3.64 -2.37
CA GLN A 263 -2.45 -2.35 -2.85
C GLN A 263 -0.92 -2.26 -2.89
N ALA A 264 -0.21 -3.21 -2.28
CA ALA A 264 1.26 -3.23 -2.27
C ALA A 264 1.84 -4.15 -3.37
N ALA A 265 0.99 -4.72 -4.22
CA ALA A 265 1.37 -5.66 -5.27
C ALA A 265 1.29 -5.07 -6.67
N GLU A 266 2.03 -5.67 -7.60
CA GLU A 266 1.99 -5.32 -9.01
C GLU A 266 0.62 -5.60 -9.63
N LEU A 267 -0.02 -6.69 -9.18
CA LEU A 267 -1.43 -7.02 -9.40
C LEU A 267 -2.10 -7.30 -8.04
N GLY A 268 -3.00 -6.42 -7.64
CA GLY A 268 -3.80 -6.55 -6.43
C GLY A 268 -5.26 -6.84 -6.75
N LEU A 269 -5.88 -7.74 -6.00
CA LEU A 269 -7.31 -8.06 -6.13
C LEU A 269 -7.98 -7.91 -4.76
N ARG A 270 -8.97 -7.02 -4.68
CA ARG A 270 -9.76 -6.77 -3.47
C ARG A 270 -11.19 -7.23 -3.69
N GLY A 271 -11.62 -8.20 -2.90
CA GLY A 271 -12.97 -8.74 -2.92
C GLY A 271 -14.05 -7.71 -2.64
N CYS A 272 -15.12 -7.81 -3.42
CA CYS A 272 -16.40 -7.15 -3.26
C CYS A 272 -17.52 -8.13 -3.69
N ARG A 273 -18.77 -7.75 -3.47
CA ARG A 273 -19.92 -8.49 -3.99
C ARG A 273 -20.59 -7.67 -5.08
N THR A 274 -21.12 -8.35 -6.08
CA THR A 274 -22.01 -7.76 -7.07
C THR A 274 -23.20 -8.68 -7.32
N SER A 275 -24.18 -8.21 -8.09
CA SER A 275 -25.38 -8.99 -8.45
C SER A 275 -25.45 -9.16 -9.95
N ILE A 276 -25.56 -10.41 -10.41
CA ILE A 276 -25.80 -10.74 -11.82
C ILE A 276 -27.08 -11.57 -11.89
N ALA A 277 -28.04 -11.11 -12.69
CA ALA A 277 -29.36 -11.75 -12.80
C ALA A 277 -30.04 -12.01 -11.44
N GLY A 278 -29.89 -11.07 -10.49
CA GLY A 278 -30.48 -11.16 -9.15
C GLY A 278 -29.75 -12.10 -8.19
N LYS A 279 -28.61 -12.69 -8.56
CA LYS A 279 -27.80 -13.55 -7.70
C LYS A 279 -26.54 -12.82 -7.27
N ALA A 280 -26.26 -12.85 -5.96
CA ALA A 280 -24.99 -12.37 -5.42
C ALA A 280 -23.84 -13.24 -5.95
N VAL A 281 -22.82 -12.59 -6.52
CA VAL A 281 -21.63 -13.23 -7.04
C VAL A 281 -20.37 -12.57 -6.47
N ASP A 282 -19.33 -13.38 -6.29
CA ASP A 282 -18.01 -12.90 -5.91
C ASP A 282 -17.45 -12.01 -7.02
N ALA A 283 -16.93 -10.84 -6.65
CA ALA A 283 -16.26 -9.92 -7.56
C ALA A 283 -15.01 -9.33 -6.91
N VAL A 284 -14.18 -8.69 -7.74
CA VAL A 284 -12.95 -8.03 -7.30
C VAL A 284 -12.78 -6.65 -7.93
N ALA A 285 -12.31 -5.71 -7.12
CA ALA A 285 -11.63 -4.52 -7.60
C ALA A 285 -10.18 -4.88 -7.94
N ILE A 286 -9.69 -4.43 -9.10
CA ILE A 286 -8.35 -4.73 -9.60
C ILE A 286 -7.45 -3.50 -9.44
N TYR A 287 -6.34 -3.70 -8.76
CA TYR A 287 -5.27 -2.73 -8.52
C TYR A 287 -4.03 -3.11 -9.29
N VAL A 288 -3.29 -2.12 -9.79
CA VAL A 288 -2.07 -2.36 -10.56
C VAL A 288 -0.95 -1.38 -10.25
N GLY A 289 0.29 -1.84 -10.38
CA GLY A 289 1.48 -0.99 -10.24
C GLY A 289 1.92 -0.70 -8.81
N GLY A 290 1.27 -1.33 -7.83
CA GLY A 290 1.71 -1.30 -6.45
C GLY A 290 3.08 -1.95 -6.31
N ARG A 291 3.88 -1.42 -5.39
CA ARG A 291 5.19 -1.97 -5.06
C ARG A 291 5.61 -1.60 -3.65
N THR A 292 6.54 -2.37 -3.14
CA THR A 292 7.14 -2.14 -1.81
C THR A 292 8.64 -1.89 -1.94
N GLY A 293 9.39 -2.01 -0.84
CA GLY A 293 10.82 -1.72 -0.80
C GLY A 293 11.12 -0.24 -0.54
N PRO A 294 12.31 0.25 -0.91
CA PRO A 294 12.71 1.64 -0.67
C PRO A 294 11.76 2.67 -1.32
N ASN A 295 11.27 2.37 -2.53
CA ASN A 295 10.41 3.25 -3.34
C ASN A 295 8.97 2.72 -3.40
N ALA A 296 8.40 2.40 -2.24
CA ALA A 296 7.05 1.87 -2.13
C ALA A 296 6.01 2.84 -2.70
N VAL A 297 5.05 2.30 -3.46
CA VAL A 297 3.95 3.04 -4.10
C VAL A 297 2.69 2.18 -4.01
N ALA A 298 1.56 2.80 -3.71
CA ALA A 298 0.27 2.11 -3.72
C ALA A 298 -0.18 1.80 -5.15
N GLY A 299 -0.79 0.64 -5.35
CA GLY A 299 -1.41 0.27 -6.60
C GLY A 299 -2.63 1.16 -6.87
N GLU A 300 -2.78 1.51 -8.13
CA GLU A 300 -3.93 2.27 -8.63
C GLU A 300 -5.07 1.29 -8.93
N GLN A 301 -6.28 1.60 -8.45
CA GLN A 301 -7.47 0.85 -8.80
C GLN A 301 -7.87 1.20 -10.24
N ILE A 302 -7.83 0.22 -11.15
CA ILE A 302 -8.16 0.43 -12.57
C ILE A 302 -9.53 -0.13 -12.95
N LEU A 303 -10.04 -1.09 -12.18
CA LEU A 303 -11.37 -1.67 -12.36
C LEU A 303 -11.99 -1.84 -10.97
N ASP A 304 -13.25 -1.44 -10.84
CA ASP A 304 -13.93 -1.43 -9.55
C ASP A 304 -14.63 -2.74 -9.22
N THR A 305 -15.32 -3.34 -10.19
CA THR A 305 -16.09 -4.57 -9.98
C THR A 305 -15.94 -5.49 -11.18
N VAL A 306 -15.15 -6.55 -11.01
CA VAL A 306 -14.96 -7.63 -12.00
C VAL A 306 -15.45 -8.95 -11.39
N PRO A 307 -16.48 -9.59 -11.94
CA PRO A 307 -16.95 -10.89 -11.46
C PRO A 307 -15.83 -11.95 -11.47
N CYS A 308 -15.81 -12.80 -10.45
CA CYS A 308 -14.90 -13.94 -10.37
C CYS A 308 -15.48 -15.15 -11.11
N ASP A 309 -15.73 -14.97 -12.41
CA ASP A 309 -16.23 -16.00 -13.32
C ASP A 309 -15.15 -16.40 -14.35
N GLU A 310 -15.56 -17.15 -15.36
CA GLU A 310 -14.71 -17.62 -16.47
C GLU A 310 -14.06 -16.51 -17.30
N ALA A 311 -14.57 -15.27 -17.23
CA ALA A 311 -14.01 -14.12 -17.94
C ALA A 311 -12.82 -13.48 -17.20
N LEU A 312 -12.74 -13.62 -15.87
CA LEU A 312 -11.69 -12.99 -15.05
C LEU A 312 -10.26 -13.27 -15.56
N PRO A 313 -9.86 -14.52 -15.91
CA PRO A 313 -8.53 -14.77 -16.46
C PRO A 313 -8.24 -14.02 -17.76
N SER A 314 -9.24 -13.85 -18.64
CA SER A 314 -9.09 -13.10 -19.89
C SER A 314 -8.86 -11.61 -19.61
N VAL A 315 -9.63 -11.02 -18.69
CA VAL A 315 -9.50 -9.63 -18.27
C VAL A 315 -8.10 -9.38 -17.69
N VAL A 316 -7.67 -10.22 -16.75
CA VAL A 316 -6.36 -10.09 -16.11
C VAL A 316 -5.23 -10.29 -17.11
N ALA A 317 -5.30 -11.30 -17.99
CA ALA A 317 -4.29 -11.52 -19.02
C ALA A 317 -4.12 -10.30 -19.95
N GLY A 318 -5.23 -9.70 -20.38
CA GLY A 318 -5.22 -8.49 -21.20
C GLY A 318 -4.52 -7.31 -20.49
N ILE A 319 -4.81 -7.09 -19.21
CA ILE A 319 -4.14 -6.07 -18.39
C ILE A 319 -2.63 -6.32 -18.31
N LEU A 320 -2.22 -7.58 -18.08
CA LEU A 320 -0.82 -7.95 -17.95
C LEU A 320 -0.04 -7.77 -19.26
N GLN A 321 -0.62 -8.20 -20.38
CA GLN A 321 -0.02 -8.05 -21.70
C GLN A 321 0.13 -6.58 -22.10
N GLN A 322 -0.90 -5.75 -21.88
CA GLN A 322 -0.83 -4.32 -22.17
C GLN A 322 0.26 -3.62 -21.34
N ARG A 323 0.41 -3.98 -20.06
CA ARG A 323 1.48 -3.44 -19.21
C ARG A 323 2.86 -3.88 -19.69
N ALA A 324 3.02 -5.13 -20.12
CA ALA A 324 4.28 -5.61 -20.67
C ALA A 324 4.68 -4.81 -21.93
N LEU A 325 3.72 -4.54 -22.82
CA LEU A 325 3.93 -3.72 -24.02
C LEU A 325 4.35 -2.28 -23.67
N ILE A 326 3.66 -1.63 -22.73
CA ILE A 326 3.99 -0.25 -22.30
C ILE A 326 5.36 -0.18 -21.60
N LYS A 327 5.71 -1.18 -20.78
CA LYS A 327 7.05 -1.26 -20.17
C LYS A 327 8.12 -1.40 -21.24
N ASN A 328 7.90 -2.27 -22.22
CA ASN A 328 8.85 -2.52 -23.31
C ASN A 328 9.00 -1.28 -24.21
N SER A 329 7.92 -0.56 -24.53
CA SER A 329 8.00 0.67 -25.32
C SER A 329 8.75 1.78 -24.57
N ARG A 330 8.49 1.97 -23.26
CA ARG A 330 9.24 2.93 -22.43
C ARG A 330 10.72 2.58 -22.31
N LEU A 331 11.04 1.29 -22.17
CA LEU A 331 12.42 0.80 -22.16
C LEU A 331 13.10 1.04 -23.51
N GLN A 332 12.42 0.75 -24.63
CA GLN A 332 12.93 1.06 -25.97
C GLN A 332 13.15 2.56 -26.17
N SER A 333 12.21 3.42 -25.76
CA SER A 333 12.36 4.87 -25.83
C SER A 333 13.52 5.37 -24.95
N ALA A 334 13.70 4.81 -23.74
CA ALA A 334 14.81 5.16 -22.86
C ALA A 334 16.17 4.70 -23.41
N VAL A 335 16.23 3.52 -24.05
CA VAL A 335 17.43 3.02 -24.73
C VAL A 335 17.75 3.87 -25.96
N CYS A 336 16.75 4.25 -26.78
CA CYS A 336 16.94 5.16 -27.90
C CYS A 336 17.41 6.56 -27.45
N ALA A 337 16.87 7.08 -26.34
CA ALA A 337 17.31 8.34 -25.74
C ALA A 337 18.75 8.27 -25.19
N ALA A 338 19.15 7.13 -24.61
CA ALA A 338 20.53 6.90 -24.16
C ALA A 338 21.51 6.71 -25.33
N SER A 339 21.04 6.18 -26.47
CA SER A 339 21.84 5.93 -27.68
C SER A 339 22.03 7.16 -28.57
N SER A 340 21.28 8.24 -28.31
CA SER A 340 21.35 9.51 -29.06
C SER A 340 22.27 10.55 -28.42
N ILE A 341 22.95 10.21 -27.32
CA ILE A 341 24.02 11.02 -26.74
C ILE A 341 25.34 10.61 -27.41
N GLN A 342 25.71 11.30 -28.49
CA GLN A 342 27.03 11.20 -29.11
C GLN A 342 28.10 11.89 -28.21
N PRO A 343 29.33 11.36 -28.11
CA PRO A 343 30.40 11.99 -27.35
C PRO A 343 31.04 13.11 -28.18
N GLU A 344 30.78 14.38 -27.86
CA GLU A 344 31.59 15.47 -28.41
C GLU A 344 32.98 15.50 -27.76
N SER A 345 33.93 15.14 -28.62
CA SER A 345 35.36 15.40 -28.64
C SER A 345 35.97 16.37 -27.61
N PHE A 346 36.90 15.79 -26.84
CA PHE A 346 38.05 16.47 -26.26
C PHE A 346 38.85 17.26 -27.32
N SER A 347 39.13 18.53 -27.05
CA SER A 347 40.30 19.21 -27.63
C SER A 347 40.90 20.22 -26.65
N ARG A 348 42.14 19.92 -26.22
CA ARG A 348 43.05 20.79 -25.49
C ARG A 348 43.60 21.87 -26.45
N LYS A 349 43.63 23.14 -26.03
CA LYS A 349 44.75 24.06 -26.31
C LYS A 349 45.02 25.00 -25.13
N GLN A 350 46.29 25.36 -25.04
CA GLN A 350 47.07 25.89 -23.93
C GLN A 350 47.31 27.41 -24.06
N HIS A 351 47.61 28.02 -22.90
CA HIS A 351 48.44 29.22 -22.63
C HIS A 351 48.02 30.61 -23.18
N ALA A 352 47.84 31.58 -22.29
CA ALA A 352 48.73 32.75 -22.13
C ALA A 352 48.29 33.68 -20.98
N GLU A 353 49.27 34.36 -20.39
CA GLU A 353 49.31 35.17 -19.17
C GLU A 353 48.54 36.50 -19.25
N ALA A 354 48.07 37.03 -18.12
CA ALA A 354 48.22 38.46 -17.76
C ALA A 354 47.75 38.80 -16.32
N ARG A 355 48.75 39.04 -15.47
CA ARG A 355 48.93 40.16 -14.51
C ARG A 355 47.76 40.61 -13.60
N PHE A 356 48.03 40.49 -12.31
CA PHE A 356 47.47 41.28 -11.21
C PHE A 356 47.82 42.77 -11.34
N THR A 357 46.81 43.64 -11.19
CA THR A 357 46.96 44.97 -10.56
C THR A 357 45.75 45.28 -9.68
N SER A 358 46.06 45.83 -8.52
CA SER A 358 45.18 46.24 -7.42
C SER A 358 44.43 47.54 -7.70
N ALA A 359 43.17 47.65 -7.23
CA ALA A 359 42.74 48.64 -6.22
C ALA A 359 41.22 48.94 -6.27
N THR A 360 40.62 48.86 -5.07
CA THR A 360 39.52 49.69 -4.52
C THR A 360 38.15 49.69 -5.22
N GLY A 361 37.14 49.14 -4.53
CA GLY A 361 35.73 49.34 -4.88
C GLY A 361 34.74 48.55 -4.02
N ARG A 362 34.41 49.10 -2.85
CA ARG A 362 33.36 48.68 -1.91
C ARG A 362 32.04 48.32 -2.64
N ARG A 363 31.47 47.13 -2.41
CA ARG A 363 30.01 46.88 -2.39
C ARG A 363 29.69 45.48 -1.88
N ASP A 364 29.24 45.46 -0.62
CA ASP A 364 28.47 44.39 0.01
C ASP A 364 27.15 44.20 -0.74
N ARG A 365 26.84 42.97 -1.20
CA ARG A 365 25.48 42.56 -1.58
C ARG A 365 25.27 41.08 -1.27
N GLN A 366 24.61 40.83 -0.14
CA GLN A 366 23.85 39.61 0.13
C GLN A 366 22.82 39.34 -0.99
N PRO A 367 22.57 38.07 -1.36
CA PRO A 367 21.42 37.70 -2.17
C PRO A 367 20.11 37.81 -1.34
N PRO A 368 19.00 38.24 -1.96
CA PRO A 368 17.80 38.65 -1.23
C PRO A 368 16.95 37.45 -0.76
N ARG A 369 16.46 37.57 0.47
CA ARG A 369 15.28 36.84 0.98
C ARG A 369 14.04 37.34 0.25
N THR A 370 13.34 36.48 -0.46
CA THR A 370 11.96 36.74 -0.88
C THR A 370 11.00 36.35 0.24
N ALA A 371 10.21 37.34 0.66
CA ALA A 371 9.24 37.26 1.73
C ALA A 371 8.09 36.30 1.36
N ALA A 372 7.68 35.49 2.33
CA ALA A 372 6.38 34.83 2.31
C ALA A 372 5.31 35.92 2.40
N ALA A 373 4.68 36.24 1.28
CA ALA A 373 3.44 37.00 1.28
C ALA A 373 2.36 36.12 1.91
N SER A 374 1.88 36.54 3.08
CA SER A 374 0.65 36.01 3.68
C SER A 374 -0.52 36.34 2.75
N ILE A 375 -0.94 35.37 1.95
CA ILE A 375 -2.18 35.45 1.20
C ILE A 375 -3.32 35.41 2.23
N SER A 376 -3.93 36.57 2.49
CA SER A 376 -5.20 36.61 3.22
C SER A 376 -6.28 36.01 2.32
N LEU A 377 -6.83 34.87 2.73
CA LEU A 377 -7.96 34.26 2.05
C LEU A 377 -9.15 35.24 2.00
N PRO A 378 -9.80 35.43 0.84
CA PRO A 378 -10.97 36.30 0.72
C PRO A 378 -12.14 35.79 1.59
N LYS A 379 -12.92 36.74 2.11
CA LYS A 379 -13.91 36.54 3.18
C LYS A 379 -15.25 35.92 2.76
N THR A 380 -15.37 35.34 1.57
CA THR A 380 -16.58 34.62 1.11
C THR A 380 -16.17 33.24 0.58
N THR A 381 -16.79 32.17 1.06
CA THR A 381 -16.43 30.77 0.71
C THR A 381 -17.54 30.11 -0.12
N LYS A 382 -18.16 30.91 -1.00
CA LYS A 382 -19.00 30.40 -2.08
C LYS A 382 -18.09 29.80 -3.15
N ALA A 383 -18.33 28.55 -3.52
CA ALA A 383 -17.61 27.88 -4.60
C ALA A 383 -18.60 27.33 -5.63
N MET A 384 -18.30 27.56 -6.91
CA MET A 384 -19.09 27.01 -8.01
C MET A 384 -18.87 25.50 -8.07
N LEU A 385 -19.95 24.73 -8.13
CA LEU A 385 -19.94 23.27 -8.12
C LEU A 385 -20.02 22.71 -9.55
N CYS A 386 -21.06 23.09 -10.29
CA CYS A 386 -21.33 22.65 -11.66
C CYS A 386 -22.46 23.52 -12.27
N ARG A 387 -22.79 23.30 -13.54
CA ARG A 387 -24.04 23.83 -14.12
C ARG A 387 -25.25 22.99 -13.69
N LEU A 388 -26.43 23.61 -13.62
CA LEU A 388 -27.65 22.91 -13.20
C LEU A 388 -28.08 21.82 -14.19
N ASP A 389 -27.84 22.02 -15.48
CA ASP A 389 -28.17 21.06 -16.55
C ASP A 389 -27.24 19.83 -16.58
N GLU A 390 -26.10 19.89 -15.89
CA GLU A 390 -25.21 18.74 -15.70
C GLU A 390 -25.72 17.78 -14.63
N LEU A 391 -26.69 18.18 -13.79
CA LEU A 391 -27.20 17.35 -12.71
C LEU A 391 -28.41 16.50 -13.15
N SER A 392 -28.31 15.19 -12.94
CA SER A 392 -29.41 14.25 -13.11
C SER A 392 -30.22 14.06 -11.82
N SER A 393 -31.55 14.04 -11.94
CA SER A 393 -32.48 13.76 -10.84
C SER A 393 -32.48 12.28 -10.46
N GLY A 394 -32.59 11.97 -9.16
CA GLY A 394 -32.77 10.61 -8.65
C GLY A 394 -31.50 9.76 -8.46
N THR A 395 -30.32 10.24 -8.85
CA THR A 395 -29.04 9.55 -8.60
C THR A 395 -28.03 10.47 -7.94
N GLY A 396 -27.26 9.94 -6.99
CA GLY A 396 -26.13 10.65 -6.39
C GLY A 396 -25.01 10.89 -7.41
N GLN A 397 -24.43 12.07 -7.37
CA GLN A 397 -23.33 12.47 -8.24
C GLN A 397 -22.13 12.90 -7.40
N LYS A 398 -20.95 12.41 -7.80
CA LYS A 398 -19.69 12.76 -7.17
C LYS A 398 -19.16 14.05 -7.76
N MET A 399 -19.03 15.09 -6.94
CA MET A 399 -18.42 16.36 -7.34
C MET A 399 -17.20 16.68 -6.50
N THR A 400 -16.22 17.36 -7.07
CA THR A 400 -15.03 17.82 -6.34
C THR A 400 -14.86 19.32 -6.50
N VAL A 401 -14.83 20.04 -5.40
CA VAL A 401 -14.70 21.51 -5.39
C VAL A 401 -13.77 21.94 -4.25
N MET A 402 -12.79 22.79 -4.58
CA MET A 402 -11.77 23.27 -3.63
C MET A 402 -11.08 22.14 -2.83
N GLY A 403 -10.88 20.96 -3.44
CA GLY A 403 -10.25 19.80 -2.81
C GLY A 403 -11.14 18.98 -1.89
N LYS A 404 -12.44 19.30 -1.78
CA LYS A 404 -13.45 18.49 -1.08
C LYS A 404 -14.25 17.67 -2.08
N THR A 405 -14.53 16.42 -1.75
CA THR A 405 -15.39 15.53 -2.53
C THR A 405 -16.77 15.48 -1.88
N LEU A 406 -17.80 15.74 -2.67
CA LEU A 406 -19.18 15.87 -2.23
C LEU A 406 -20.09 14.86 -2.94
N ALA A 407 -21.12 14.40 -2.23
CA ALA A 407 -22.26 13.74 -2.81
C ALA A 407 -23.36 14.78 -3.08
N VAL A 408 -23.79 14.85 -4.33
CA VAL A 408 -24.76 15.82 -4.82
C VAL A 408 -26.00 15.11 -5.33
N PHE A 409 -27.16 15.55 -4.87
CA PHE A 409 -28.45 14.98 -5.23
C PHE A 409 -29.36 16.09 -5.73
N VAL A 410 -30.22 15.76 -6.71
CA VAL A 410 -31.34 16.63 -7.11
C VAL A 410 -32.63 15.93 -6.71
N MET A 411 -33.40 16.57 -5.82
CA MET A 411 -34.68 16.08 -5.33
C MET A 411 -35.68 17.22 -5.29
N GLU A 412 -36.88 16.99 -5.82
CA GLU A 412 -37.99 17.96 -5.79
C GLU A 412 -37.59 19.36 -6.32
N GLY A 413 -36.66 19.41 -7.27
CA GLY A 413 -36.13 20.65 -7.85
C GLY A 413 -35.09 21.38 -6.99
N GLN A 414 -34.70 20.82 -5.85
CA GLN A 414 -33.64 21.33 -4.99
C GLN A 414 -32.33 20.53 -5.17
N VAL A 415 -31.21 21.25 -5.17
CA VAL A 415 -29.88 20.63 -5.17
C VAL A 415 -29.43 20.46 -3.74
N ILE A 416 -29.03 19.26 -3.36
CA ILE A 416 -28.57 18.90 -2.02
C ILE A 416 -27.11 18.48 -2.13
N ALA A 417 -26.22 19.14 -1.39
CA ALA A 417 -24.81 18.78 -1.29
C ALA A 417 -24.45 18.35 0.13
N MET A 418 -23.68 17.27 0.26
CA MET A 418 -23.17 16.76 1.53
C MET A 418 -21.80 16.11 1.35
N ASP A 419 -21.13 15.79 2.46
CA ASP A 419 -19.88 15.02 2.41
C ASP A 419 -20.07 13.71 1.61
N ALA A 420 -19.11 13.39 0.76
CA ALA A 420 -19.18 12.19 -0.08
C ALA A 420 -19.01 10.88 0.69
N GLU A 421 -18.48 10.94 1.91
CA GLU A 421 -18.13 9.78 2.73
C GLU A 421 -19.09 9.65 3.92
N CYS A 422 -19.64 8.45 4.08
CA CYS A 422 -20.53 8.10 5.18
C CYS A 422 -19.75 8.14 6.52
N PRO A 423 -20.26 8.83 7.55
CA PRO A 423 -19.55 9.00 8.83
C PRO A 423 -19.35 7.71 9.63
N HIS A 424 -20.04 6.62 9.26
CA HIS A 424 -19.87 5.30 9.90
C HIS A 424 -18.49 4.69 9.57
N GLU A 425 -18.23 4.42 8.29
CA GLU A 425 -17.04 3.67 7.84
C GLU A 425 -16.46 4.23 6.52
N GLY A 426 -16.85 5.44 6.10
CA GLY A 426 -16.31 6.10 4.91
C GLY A 426 -16.94 5.66 3.57
N GLY A 427 -18.11 5.02 3.60
CA GLY A 427 -18.79 4.56 2.39
C GLY A 427 -19.18 5.72 1.44
N PRO A 428 -19.09 5.54 0.11
CA PRO A 428 -19.36 6.58 -0.87
C PRO A 428 -20.86 6.86 -0.97
N LEU A 429 -21.34 7.92 -0.32
CA LEU A 429 -22.77 8.26 -0.29
C LEU A 429 -23.32 8.61 -1.68
N TYR A 430 -22.49 9.11 -2.59
CA TYR A 430 -22.90 9.40 -3.98
C TYR A 430 -23.22 8.13 -4.80
N GLU A 431 -22.83 6.94 -4.33
CA GLU A 431 -23.19 5.64 -4.93
C GLU A 431 -24.42 5.00 -4.24
N GLY A 432 -24.96 5.64 -3.19
CA GLY A 432 -26.12 5.13 -2.47
C GLY A 432 -27.45 5.32 -3.20
N THR A 433 -28.46 4.57 -2.78
CA THR A 433 -29.84 4.72 -3.27
C THR A 433 -30.62 5.70 -2.39
N VAL A 434 -31.41 6.58 -3.00
CA VAL A 434 -32.29 7.47 -2.26
C VAL A 434 -33.64 6.79 -2.07
N GLU A 435 -34.02 6.54 -0.82
CA GLU A 435 -35.28 5.92 -0.44
C GLU A 435 -35.97 6.75 0.65
N ARG A 436 -37.24 7.11 0.44
CA ARG A 436 -38.06 7.84 1.43
C ARG A 436 -37.43 9.16 1.95
N GLY A 437 -36.61 9.82 1.13
CA GLY A 437 -35.93 11.06 1.50
C GLY A 437 -34.59 10.86 2.21
N CYS A 438 -34.14 9.62 2.39
CA CYS A 438 -32.87 9.26 2.97
C CYS A 438 -31.94 8.65 1.91
N ILE A 439 -30.65 9.00 1.96
CA ILE A 439 -29.61 8.30 1.20
C ILE A 439 -29.17 7.06 1.98
N VAL A 440 -29.32 5.89 1.36
CA VAL A 440 -28.88 4.61 1.90
C VAL A 440 -27.43 4.38 1.50
N CYS A 441 -26.54 4.38 2.47
CA CYS A 441 -25.12 4.12 2.24
C CYS A 441 -24.91 2.72 1.63
N PRO A 442 -24.22 2.59 0.48
CA PRO A 442 -24.14 1.34 -0.27
C PRO A 442 -23.30 0.26 0.42
N TRP A 443 -22.51 0.61 1.44
CA TRP A 443 -21.65 -0.35 2.15
C TRP A 443 -22.36 -1.08 3.28
N HIS A 444 -23.18 -0.37 4.05
CA HIS A 444 -23.73 -0.89 5.32
C HIS A 444 -25.23 -0.62 5.50
N GLY A 445 -25.89 0.02 4.52
CA GLY A 445 -27.32 0.33 4.58
C GLY A 445 -27.69 1.46 5.54
N TYR A 446 -26.73 2.24 6.04
CA TYR A 446 -27.03 3.37 6.94
C TYR A 446 -27.78 4.44 6.18
N GLU A 447 -28.92 4.85 6.71
CA GLU A 447 -29.84 5.79 6.10
C GLU A 447 -29.57 7.19 6.66
N PHE A 448 -29.30 8.16 5.79
CA PHE A 448 -29.11 9.57 6.17
C PHE A 448 -30.16 10.44 5.51
N GLU A 449 -30.93 11.17 6.32
CA GLU A 449 -31.95 12.09 5.81
C GLU A 449 -31.30 13.21 4.98
N LEU A 450 -31.70 13.35 3.72
CA LEU A 450 -31.08 14.28 2.79
C LEU A 450 -31.28 15.75 3.20
N HIS A 451 -32.32 16.05 3.97
CA HIS A 451 -32.65 17.41 4.42
C HIS A 451 -31.94 17.84 5.71
N THR A 452 -31.47 16.91 6.54
CA THR A 452 -30.82 17.28 7.81
C THR A 452 -29.42 16.70 7.95
N GLY A 453 -29.11 15.67 7.16
CA GLY A 453 -27.90 14.87 7.28
C GLY A 453 -27.93 13.90 8.45
N ARG A 454 -29.01 13.84 9.25
CA ARG A 454 -29.10 12.93 10.41
C ARG A 454 -29.24 11.48 9.95
N CYS A 455 -28.63 10.57 10.70
CA CYS A 455 -28.76 9.15 10.43
C CYS A 455 -29.98 8.57 11.14
N ASP A 456 -30.87 7.93 10.38
CA ASP A 456 -32.05 7.24 10.93
C ASP A 456 -31.66 5.89 11.57
N THR A 457 -30.58 5.27 11.11
CA THR A 457 -30.08 3.98 11.61
C THR A 457 -29.35 4.11 12.95
N ASP A 458 -28.57 5.19 13.14
CA ASP A 458 -27.85 5.48 14.38
C ASP A 458 -27.97 6.97 14.72
N PRO A 459 -28.77 7.35 15.74
CA PRO A 459 -28.99 8.74 16.12
C PRO A 459 -27.73 9.53 16.48
N ASN A 460 -26.59 8.87 16.74
CA ASN A 460 -25.31 9.53 17.06
C ASN A 460 -24.52 9.95 15.81
N LEU A 461 -24.96 9.58 14.61
CA LEU A 461 -24.28 9.88 13.35
C LEU A 461 -25.05 10.95 12.55
N SER A 462 -24.28 11.85 11.94
CA SER A 462 -24.79 12.81 10.96
C SER A 462 -23.75 13.06 9.87
N VAL A 463 -24.19 13.14 8.62
CA VAL A 463 -23.37 13.61 7.50
C VAL A 463 -23.48 15.13 7.38
N ARG A 464 -22.35 15.81 7.17
CA ARG A 464 -22.34 17.26 7.00
C ARG A 464 -23.00 17.65 5.69
N ARG A 465 -23.89 18.64 5.74
CA ARG A 465 -24.48 19.28 4.56
C ARG A 465 -23.83 20.62 4.27
N TYR A 466 -23.93 21.02 3.02
CA TYR A 466 -23.47 22.31 2.53
C TYR A 466 -24.66 23.08 1.93
N PRO A 467 -24.93 24.33 2.36
CA PRO A 467 -25.93 25.17 1.72
C PRO A 467 -25.63 25.32 0.22
N THR A 468 -26.64 25.15 -0.61
CA THR A 468 -26.60 25.23 -2.08
C THR A 468 -27.42 26.42 -2.57
N PHE A 469 -26.96 27.07 -3.63
CA PHE A 469 -27.63 28.21 -4.27
C PHE A 469 -27.58 28.03 -5.78
N ILE A 470 -28.60 28.50 -6.49
CA ILE A 470 -28.62 28.52 -7.94
C ILE A 470 -28.62 29.98 -8.37
N GLU A 471 -27.58 30.40 -9.10
CA GLU A 471 -27.43 31.76 -9.62
C GLU A 471 -27.13 31.65 -11.13
N GLU A 472 -27.98 32.25 -11.97
CA GLU A 472 -27.82 32.27 -13.45
C GLU A 472 -27.65 30.89 -14.13
N GLY A 473 -28.15 29.82 -13.51
CA GLY A 473 -28.05 28.44 -14.02
C GLY A 473 -26.83 27.67 -13.50
N ASP A 474 -25.98 28.30 -12.69
CA ASP A 474 -24.84 27.66 -12.01
C ASP A 474 -25.23 27.28 -10.58
N VAL A 475 -24.75 26.11 -10.14
CA VAL A 475 -24.92 25.63 -8.78
C VAL A 475 -23.71 26.05 -7.95
N TRP A 476 -23.96 26.75 -6.86
CA TRP A 476 -22.96 27.22 -5.90
C TRP A 476 -23.17 26.56 -4.54
N ILE A 477 -22.09 26.37 -3.80
CA ILE A 477 -22.15 25.89 -2.41
C ILE A 477 -21.44 26.85 -1.45
N ASP A 478 -21.89 26.91 -0.21
CA ASP A 478 -21.17 27.57 0.89
C ASP A 478 -20.45 26.54 1.76
N LEU A 479 -19.11 26.65 1.82
CA LEU A 479 -18.26 25.72 2.57
C LEU A 479 -18.02 26.14 4.03
N LYS A 480 -18.58 27.28 4.50
CA LYS A 480 -18.35 27.83 5.85
C LYS A 480 -19.37 27.42 6.92
N ASP A 481 -20.49 26.79 6.56
CA ASP A 481 -21.51 26.46 7.56
C ASP A 481 -21.05 25.27 8.44
N GLU A 482 -20.64 25.59 9.67
CA GLU A 482 -20.25 24.65 10.74
C GLU A 482 -21.44 24.22 11.61
N SER A 483 -22.66 24.15 11.07
CA SER A 483 -23.80 23.60 11.80
C SER A 483 -23.78 22.07 11.86
N ILE A 484 -22.83 21.52 12.64
CA ILE A 484 -23.04 20.23 13.30
C ILE A 484 -23.99 20.51 14.46
N HIS A 485 -25.29 20.28 14.27
CA HIS A 485 -26.18 20.14 15.42
C HIS A 485 -25.73 18.90 16.21
N ARG A 486 -25.03 19.15 17.32
CA ARG A 486 -24.65 18.17 18.35
C ARG A 486 -25.84 17.37 18.86
#